data_AF-A0A2M9X9N4-F1
#
_entry.id   AF-A0A2M9X9N4-F1
#
_cell.length_a   1.000
_cell.length_b   1.000
_cell.length_c   1.000
_cell.angle_alpha   90.00
_cell.angle_beta   90.00
_cell.angle_gamma   90.00
#
_symmetry.space_group_name_H-M   'P 1'
#
loop_
_entity.id
_entity.type
_entity.pdbx_description
1 polymer ?
#
loop_
_entity_poly.entity_id
_entity_poly.type
_entity_poly.pdbx_seq_one_letter_code
_entity_poly.pdbx_strand_id
1 'polypeptide(L)'
;MIPGAVVEAIFQRIQSDTSVVLLRFDEQQSSYPLGVYRSTSCLVESVYRNIQTRAEKVGDPTTVVQTRFEKYQDTYSLNFFDTQSLENARVAALTVFHWFGSPDNRSFCEENSIVPRFVGTNIQDKSIFQSSTWLYQVGFDIRFDYTFEYTEEIEIISKIQITEEFGSHNENLEVEV
;
A
#
# COMPACT_ATOMS: atom_id res chain seq x y z
N MET A 1 -2.28 -1.33 3.02
CA MET A 1 -0.95 -1.06 2.44
C MET A 1 -1.06 -1.34 0.96
N ILE A 2 -0.33 -0.61 0.11
CA ILE A 2 -0.34 -0.89 -1.34
C ILE A 2 0.16 -2.34 -1.57
N PRO A 3 -0.52 -3.16 -2.40
CA PRO A 3 -0.06 -4.51 -2.69
C PRO A 3 1.36 -4.52 -3.27
N GLY A 4 2.22 -5.43 -2.78
CA GLY A 4 3.63 -5.50 -3.18
C GLY A 4 3.81 -5.65 -4.70
N ALA A 5 2.97 -6.46 -5.35
CA ALA A 5 3.01 -6.64 -6.80
C ALA A 5 2.76 -5.34 -7.59
N VAL A 6 1.91 -4.44 -7.09
CA VAL A 6 1.65 -3.14 -7.73
C VAL A 6 2.89 -2.26 -7.62
N VAL A 7 3.50 -2.21 -6.43
CA VAL A 7 4.73 -1.44 -6.17
C VAL A 7 5.88 -1.97 -7.04
N GLU A 8 6.06 -3.29 -7.10
CA GLU A 8 7.05 -3.96 -7.93
C GLU A 8 6.85 -3.64 -9.42
N ALA A 9 5.61 -3.67 -9.92
CA ALA A 9 5.31 -3.33 -11.31
C ALA A 9 5.71 -1.88 -11.66
N ILE A 10 5.45 -0.92 -10.75
CA ILE A 10 5.89 0.47 -10.93
C ILE A 10 7.42 0.55 -11.00
N PHE A 11 8.13 -0.01 -10.03
CA PHE A 11 9.60 0.08 -10.00
C PHE A 11 10.28 -0.71 -11.12
N GLN A 12 9.73 -1.86 -11.54
CA GLN A 12 10.21 -2.58 -12.72
C GLN A 12 10.04 -1.76 -13.99
N ARG A 13 8.90 -1.06 -14.15
CA ARG A 13 8.68 -0.20 -15.30
C ARG A 13 9.68 0.97 -15.34
N ILE A 14 9.93 1.61 -14.19
CA ILE A 14 10.94 2.67 -14.08
C ILE A 14 12.31 2.15 -14.52
N GLN A 15 12.73 0.98 -14.03
CA GLN A 15 14.02 0.40 -14.41
C GLN A 15 14.11 0.12 -15.91
N SER A 16 13.04 -0.44 -16.50
CA SER A 16 12.97 -0.69 -17.94
C SER A 16 13.08 0.59 -18.77
N ASP A 17 12.40 1.66 -18.35
CA ASP A 17 12.34 2.90 -19.12
C ASP A 17 13.59 3.78 -18.94
N THR A 18 14.23 3.71 -17.78
CA THR A 18 15.34 4.61 -17.40
C THR A 18 16.72 3.96 -17.43
N SER A 19 16.79 2.63 -17.46
CA SER A 19 18.02 1.85 -17.24
C SER A 19 18.72 2.12 -15.88
N VAL A 20 18.08 2.85 -14.97
CA VAL A 20 18.58 3.07 -13.61
C VAL A 20 18.24 1.85 -12.77
N VAL A 21 19.25 1.23 -12.15
CA VAL A 21 19.03 0.10 -11.23
C VAL A 21 18.28 0.61 -9.98
N LEU A 22 17.14 0.00 -9.67
CA LEU A 22 16.33 0.32 -8.50
C LEU A 22 16.03 -0.95 -7.69
N LEU A 23 16.59 -1.01 -6.48
CA LEU A 23 16.44 -2.15 -5.58
C LEU A 23 15.56 -1.80 -4.39
N ARG A 24 14.86 -2.80 -3.86
CA ARG A 24 14.22 -2.68 -2.55
C ARG A 24 15.32 -2.63 -1.48
N PHE A 25 15.09 -1.91 -0.38
CA PHE A 25 16.13 -1.70 0.65
C PHE A 25 16.73 -2.96 1.28
N ASP A 26 16.00 -4.07 1.27
CA ASP A 26 16.41 -5.37 1.78
C ASP A 26 17.01 -6.30 0.70
N GLU A 27 17.06 -5.87 -0.56
CA GLU A 27 17.70 -6.64 -1.63
C GLU A 27 19.22 -6.47 -1.63
N GLN A 28 19.92 -7.54 -2.03
CA GLN A 28 21.38 -7.52 -2.12
C GLN A 28 21.87 -6.60 -3.23
N GLN A 29 22.97 -5.91 -2.93
CA GLN A 29 23.60 -4.94 -3.80
C GLN A 29 24.21 -5.58 -5.05
N SER A 30 23.91 -5.04 -6.22
CA SER A 30 24.43 -5.53 -7.51
C SER A 30 25.63 -4.73 -8.02
N SER A 31 25.54 -3.39 -8.11
CA SER A 31 26.61 -2.51 -8.62
C SER A 31 26.22 -1.03 -8.50
N TYR A 32 27.20 -0.11 -8.42
CA TYR A 32 26.95 1.34 -8.47
C TYR A 32 27.06 1.91 -9.90
N PRO A 33 26.37 3.03 -10.22
CA PRO A 33 25.37 3.72 -9.38
C PRO A 33 24.09 2.89 -9.22
N LEU A 34 23.46 2.98 -8.05
CA LEU A 34 22.19 2.30 -7.79
C LEU A 34 21.24 3.19 -7.01
N GLY A 35 19.95 3.03 -7.27
CA GLY A 35 18.89 3.56 -6.44
C GLY A 35 18.30 2.49 -5.53
N VAL A 36 17.92 2.88 -4.32
CA VAL A 36 17.20 2.07 -3.35
C VAL A 36 15.91 2.78 -2.99
N TYR A 37 14.81 2.03 -2.95
CA TYR A 37 13.53 2.52 -2.45
C TYR A 37 13.08 1.77 -1.19
N ARG A 38 12.40 2.49 -0.30
CA ARG A 38 11.70 1.91 0.85
C ARG A 38 10.46 2.72 1.20
N SER A 39 9.42 2.05 1.68
CA SER A 39 8.30 2.73 2.32
C SER A 39 8.76 3.31 3.67
N THR A 40 8.44 4.59 3.92
CA THR A 40 8.76 5.31 5.17
C THR A 40 7.52 5.60 6.00
N SER A 41 6.34 5.64 5.37
CA SER A 41 5.06 5.76 6.05
C SER A 41 3.95 5.11 5.24
N CYS A 42 2.98 4.55 5.94
CA CYS A 42 1.75 4.00 5.38
C CYS A 42 0.58 4.57 6.17
N LEU A 43 -0.28 5.33 5.50
CA LEU A 43 -1.52 5.86 6.07
C LEU A 43 -2.71 5.25 5.34
N VAL A 44 -3.62 4.66 6.10
CA VAL A 44 -4.93 4.21 5.60
C VAL A 44 -5.92 5.31 5.92
N GLU A 45 -6.63 5.86 4.93
CA GLU A 45 -7.73 6.77 5.25
C GLU A 45 -8.81 6.03 6.05
N SER A 46 -9.29 6.68 7.12
CA SER A 46 -10.30 6.12 8.01
C SER A 46 -11.61 5.81 7.27
N VAL A 47 -12.25 4.72 7.68
CA VAL A 47 -13.53 4.20 7.18
C VAL A 47 -14.62 5.28 7.07
N TYR A 48 -14.56 6.34 7.89
CA TYR A 48 -15.51 7.46 7.86
C TYR A 48 -15.49 8.31 6.57
N ARG A 49 -14.46 8.20 5.72
CA ARG A 49 -14.40 8.84 4.39
C ARG A 49 -14.62 7.86 3.23
N ASN A 50 -14.72 6.57 3.51
CA ASN A 50 -14.89 5.54 2.50
C ASN A 50 -16.38 5.44 2.14
N ILE A 51 -16.68 5.51 0.84
CA ILE A 51 -18.02 5.21 0.33
C ILE A 51 -18.23 3.71 0.52
N GLN A 52 -19.18 3.35 1.38
CA GLN A 52 -19.61 1.97 1.61
C GLN A 52 -21.00 1.79 1.02
N THR A 53 -21.13 0.85 0.09
CA THR A 53 -22.43 0.43 -0.43
C THR A 53 -22.74 -0.98 0.06
N ARG A 54 -24.01 -1.23 0.37
CA ARG A 54 -24.53 -2.54 0.77
C ARG A 54 -25.70 -2.88 -0.13
N ALA A 55 -25.69 -4.08 -0.68
CA ALA A 55 -26.79 -4.62 -1.49
C ALA A 55 -27.00 -6.08 -1.11
N GLU A 56 -28.25 -6.55 -1.12
CA GLU A 56 -28.53 -7.98 -0.98
C GLU A 56 -27.95 -8.74 -2.17
N LYS A 57 -27.38 -9.92 -1.91
CA LYS A 57 -26.85 -10.77 -2.97
C LYS A 57 -28.02 -11.27 -3.82
N VAL A 58 -27.91 -11.10 -5.13
CA VAL A 58 -28.94 -11.57 -6.06
C VAL A 58 -29.09 -13.09 -5.94
N GLY A 59 -30.28 -13.54 -5.56
CA GLY A 59 -30.58 -14.97 -5.37
C GLY A 59 -30.27 -15.54 -3.99
N ASP A 60 -29.76 -14.72 -3.05
CA ASP A 60 -29.53 -15.13 -1.66
C ASP A 60 -29.85 -13.99 -0.67
N PRO A 61 -31.05 -13.98 -0.07
CA PRO A 61 -31.46 -12.94 0.88
C PRO A 61 -30.76 -13.06 2.25
N THR A 62 -29.98 -14.12 2.49
CA THR A 62 -29.21 -14.30 3.72
C THR A 62 -27.82 -13.69 3.63
N THR A 63 -27.43 -13.14 2.48
CA THR A 63 -26.10 -12.60 2.24
C THR A 63 -26.19 -11.17 1.73
N VAL A 64 -25.42 -10.26 2.33
CA VAL A 64 -25.23 -8.89 1.85
C VAL A 64 -23.89 -8.79 1.16
N VAL A 65 -23.88 -8.31 -0.08
CA VAL A 65 -22.68 -7.85 -0.77
C VAL A 65 -22.39 -6.43 -0.32
N GLN A 66 -21.20 -6.21 0.19
CA GLN A 66 -20.76 -4.92 0.63
C GLN A 66 -19.49 -4.50 -0.11
N THR A 67 -19.57 -3.35 -0.78
CA THR A 67 -18.44 -2.75 -1.49
C THR A 67 -17.92 -1.56 -0.70
N ARG A 68 -16.59 -1.48 -0.56
CA ARG A 68 -15.85 -0.40 0.11
C ARG A 68 -14.74 0.08 -0.82
N PHE A 69 -14.57 1.40 -0.92
CA PHE A 69 -13.38 1.97 -1.52
C PHE A 69 -12.39 2.31 -0.41
N GLU A 70 -11.18 1.76 -0.47
CA GLU A 70 -10.11 2.08 0.47
C GLU A 70 -9.03 2.92 -0.20
N LYS A 71 -8.61 3.98 0.49
CA LYS A 71 -7.49 4.82 0.05
C LYS A 71 -6.29 4.65 0.97
N TYR A 72 -5.16 4.33 0.37
CA TYR A 72 -3.86 4.22 1.00
C TYR A 72 -2.96 5.36 0.53
N GLN A 73 -2.20 5.92 1.45
CA GLN A 73 -1.17 6.92 1.18
C GLN A 73 0.16 6.40 1.72
N ASP A 74 0.99 5.89 0.82
CA ASP A 74 2.29 5.33 1.18
C ASP A 74 3.40 6.24 0.67
N THR A 75 4.30 6.66 1.56
CA THR A 75 5.46 7.48 1.18
C THR A 75 6.66 6.58 0.96
N TYR A 76 7.31 6.72 -0.19
CA TYR A 76 8.53 6.03 -0.57
C TYR A 76 9.69 7.01 -0.58
N SER A 77 10.78 6.63 0.09
CA SER A 77 12.05 7.35 0.01
C SER A 77 12.97 6.67 -0.98
N LEU A 78 13.37 7.40 -2.02
CA LEU A 78 14.30 6.94 -3.04
C LEU A 78 15.67 7.56 -2.77
N ASN A 79 16.69 6.72 -2.64
CA ASN A 79 18.06 7.12 -2.38
C ASN A 79 18.99 6.52 -3.42
N PHE A 80 19.82 7.34 -4.03
CA PHE A 80 20.72 6.99 -5.12
C PHE A 80 22.15 7.17 -4.64
N PHE A 81 22.97 6.16 -4.90
CA PHE A 81 24.31 6.04 -4.35
C PHE A 81 25.33 5.88 -5.47
N ASP A 82 26.50 6.47 -5.28
CA ASP A 82 27.66 6.30 -6.16
C ASP A 82 28.97 6.37 -5.35
N THR A 83 29.99 5.65 -5.80
CA THR A 83 31.30 5.55 -5.13
C THR A 83 32.35 6.51 -5.69
N GLN A 84 32.09 7.20 -6.78
CA GLN A 84 33.07 7.98 -7.54
C GLN A 84 32.59 9.40 -7.87
N SER A 85 31.29 9.60 -8.09
CA SER A 85 30.75 10.86 -8.60
C SER A 85 29.37 11.18 -8.03
N LEU A 86 29.27 12.35 -7.37
CA LEU A 86 27.99 12.94 -6.97
C LEU A 86 27.08 13.15 -8.18
N GLU A 87 27.65 13.50 -9.32
CA GLU A 87 26.87 13.80 -10.52
C GLU A 87 26.20 12.54 -11.08
N ASN A 88 26.84 11.38 -11.00
CA ASN A 88 26.22 10.12 -11.42
C ASN A 88 24.98 9.80 -10.56
N ALA A 89 25.11 9.94 -9.24
CA ALA A 89 24.00 9.74 -8.32
C ALA A 89 22.87 10.76 -8.58
N ARG A 90 23.23 12.03 -8.82
CA ARG A 90 22.30 13.12 -9.16
C ARG A 90 21.55 12.85 -10.47
N VAL A 91 22.25 12.44 -11.52
CA VAL A 91 21.66 12.11 -12.82
C VAL A 91 20.70 10.94 -12.68
N ALA A 92 21.08 9.86 -11.99
CA ALA A 92 20.19 8.73 -11.73
C ALA A 92 18.91 9.17 -11.00
N ALA A 93 19.05 9.99 -9.96
CA ALA A 93 17.93 10.52 -9.21
C ALA A 93 17.02 11.43 -10.04
N LEU A 94 17.60 12.34 -10.84
CA LEU A 94 16.86 13.23 -11.74
C LEU A 94 16.07 12.45 -12.80
N THR A 95 16.69 11.43 -13.39
CA THR A 95 16.04 10.58 -14.40
C THR A 95 14.77 9.93 -13.82
N VAL A 96 14.86 9.34 -12.62
CA VAL A 96 13.70 8.72 -11.96
C VAL A 96 12.69 9.78 -11.49
N PHE A 97 13.15 10.92 -10.97
CA PHE A 97 12.29 12.03 -10.57
C PHE A 97 11.45 12.54 -11.76
N HIS A 98 12.09 12.74 -12.92
CA HIS A 98 11.40 13.18 -14.14
C HIS A 98 10.49 12.11 -14.74
N TRP A 99 10.78 10.83 -14.53
CA TRP A 99 9.92 9.73 -14.97
C TRP A 99 8.49 9.89 -14.40
N PHE A 100 8.35 10.22 -13.11
CA PHE A 100 7.03 10.51 -12.49
C PHE A 100 6.36 11.81 -13.00
N GLY A 101 7.13 12.69 -13.62
CA GLY A 101 6.65 13.93 -14.23
C GLY A 101 6.02 13.74 -15.61
N SER A 102 6.35 12.66 -16.32
CA SER A 102 5.90 12.41 -17.69
C SER A 102 4.41 12.02 -17.76
N PRO A 103 3.62 12.55 -18.71
CA PRO A 103 2.21 12.17 -18.88
C PRO A 103 1.99 10.66 -19.05
N ASP A 104 2.75 10.00 -19.91
CA ASP A 104 2.56 8.57 -20.22
C ASP A 104 2.79 7.69 -18.99
N ASN A 105 3.78 8.04 -18.17
CA ASN A 105 4.11 7.30 -16.95
C ASN A 105 3.08 7.54 -15.84
N ARG A 106 2.45 8.72 -15.81
CA ARG A 106 1.32 8.99 -14.92
C ARG A 106 0.11 8.16 -15.31
N SER A 107 -0.22 8.08 -16.60
CA SER A 107 -1.29 7.20 -17.09
C SER A 107 -1.04 5.75 -16.70
N PHE A 108 0.19 5.25 -16.86
CA PHE A 108 0.56 3.90 -16.42
C PHE A 108 0.39 3.70 -14.89
N CYS A 109 0.74 4.71 -14.07
CA CYS A 109 0.50 4.63 -12.63
C CYS A 109 -1.01 4.59 -12.32
N GLU A 110 -1.81 5.40 -13.01
CA GLU A 110 -3.26 5.47 -12.84
C GLU A 110 -3.95 4.15 -13.24
N GLU A 111 -3.48 3.48 -14.30
CA GLU A 111 -3.93 2.12 -14.68
C GLU A 111 -3.66 1.10 -13.57
N ASN A 112 -2.62 1.33 -12.76
CA ASN A 112 -2.28 0.54 -11.56
C ASN A 112 -2.93 1.11 -10.28
N SER A 113 -3.91 2.00 -10.42
CA SER A 113 -4.63 2.67 -9.33
C SER A 113 -3.75 3.50 -8.38
N ILE A 114 -2.59 3.97 -8.86
CA ILE A 114 -1.64 4.80 -8.13
C ILE A 114 -1.61 6.21 -8.71
N VAL A 115 -1.68 7.22 -7.84
CA VAL A 115 -1.38 8.61 -8.20
C VAL A 115 -0.10 9.05 -7.48
N PRO A 116 1.02 9.25 -8.20
CA PRO A 116 2.27 9.72 -7.61
C PRO A 116 2.21 11.21 -7.26
N ARG A 117 2.70 11.57 -6.07
CA ARG A 117 2.75 12.93 -5.54
C ARG A 117 4.13 13.23 -4.96
N PHE A 118 4.81 14.24 -5.49
CA PHE A 118 6.08 14.68 -4.91
C PHE A 118 5.86 15.25 -3.50
N VAL A 119 6.62 14.75 -2.52
CA VAL A 119 6.59 15.28 -1.14
C VAL A 119 7.47 16.54 -1.05
N GLY A 120 8.50 16.62 -1.88
CA GLY A 120 9.32 17.81 -2.07
C GLY A 120 9.72 17.96 -3.55
N THR A 121 10.01 19.19 -3.96
CA THR A 121 10.37 19.52 -5.35
C THR A 121 11.86 19.38 -5.65
N ASN A 122 12.67 19.07 -4.63
CA ASN A 122 14.13 19.12 -4.73
C ASN A 122 14.72 17.75 -4.41
N ILE A 123 15.73 17.35 -5.18
CA ILE A 123 16.60 16.22 -4.86
C ILE A 123 17.66 16.72 -3.89
N GLN A 124 17.74 16.06 -2.73
CA GLN A 124 18.63 16.43 -1.64
C GLN A 124 19.93 15.65 -1.74
N ASP A 125 21.06 16.33 -1.55
CA ASP A 125 22.33 15.68 -1.25
C ASP A 125 22.33 15.27 0.23
N LYS A 126 22.51 13.98 0.48
CA LYS A 126 22.53 13.34 1.80
C LYS A 126 23.87 12.65 2.06
N SER A 127 24.91 13.00 1.29
CA SER A 127 26.23 12.39 1.40
C SER A 127 26.84 12.59 2.80
N ILE A 128 27.35 11.51 3.39
CA ILE A 128 28.00 11.53 4.71
C ILE A 128 29.46 11.13 4.51
N PHE A 129 30.38 11.95 5.02
CA PHE A 129 31.84 11.83 4.82
C PHE A 129 32.50 10.54 5.38
N GLN A 130 31.73 9.59 5.92
CA GLN A 130 32.25 8.42 6.65
C GLN A 130 31.62 7.07 6.27
N SER A 131 30.80 7.00 5.22
CA SER A 131 30.29 5.71 4.76
C SER A 131 31.41 4.95 4.03
N SER A 132 31.74 3.74 4.51
CA SER A 132 32.75 2.88 3.87
C SER A 132 32.26 2.25 2.56
N THR A 133 30.96 2.33 2.29
CA THR A 133 30.31 1.54 1.23
C THR A 133 29.96 2.40 0.01
N TRP A 134 29.76 3.71 0.17
CA TRP A 134 29.46 4.68 -0.88
C TRP A 134 29.98 6.06 -0.46
N LEU A 135 30.37 6.91 -1.43
CA LEU A 135 30.85 8.26 -1.14
C LEU A 135 29.74 9.30 -1.27
N TYR A 136 28.81 9.09 -2.18
CA TYR A 136 27.75 10.03 -2.50
C TYR A 136 26.39 9.40 -2.33
N GLN A 137 25.46 10.17 -1.74
CA GLN A 137 24.06 9.82 -1.62
C GLN A 137 23.22 11.03 -1.99
N VAL A 138 22.27 10.85 -2.90
CA VAL A 138 21.21 11.84 -3.15
C VAL A 138 19.85 11.17 -3.04
N GLY A 139 18.79 11.91 -2.76
CA GLY A 139 17.47 11.30 -2.69
C GLY A 139 16.31 12.27 -2.66
N PHE A 140 15.13 11.72 -2.86
CA PHE A 140 13.86 12.43 -2.79
C PHE A 140 12.76 11.47 -2.30
N ASP A 141 11.65 12.04 -1.86
CA ASP A 141 10.51 11.28 -1.36
C ASP A 141 9.29 11.51 -2.26
N ILE A 142 8.55 10.42 -2.51
CA ILE A 142 7.32 10.42 -3.31
C ILE A 142 6.23 9.70 -2.55
N ARG A 143 5.01 10.23 -2.60
CA ARG A 143 3.83 9.61 -2.01
C ARG A 143 3.00 8.97 -3.11
N PHE A 144 2.59 7.73 -2.90
CA PHE A 144 1.65 7.02 -3.75
C PHE A 144 0.27 7.04 -3.08
N ASP A 145 -0.66 7.73 -3.72
CA ASP A 145 -2.07 7.68 -3.34
C ASP A 145 -2.69 6.50 -4.12
N TYR A 146 -2.97 5.41 -3.44
CA TYR A 146 -3.54 4.19 -4.01
C TYR A 146 -5.01 4.04 -3.62
N THR A 147 -5.87 3.73 -4.58
CA THR A 147 -7.31 3.50 -4.33
C THR A 147 -7.69 2.12 -4.82
N PHE A 148 -8.37 1.34 -3.99
CA PHE A 148 -8.82 0.00 -4.36
C PHE A 148 -10.27 -0.24 -3.92
N GLU A 149 -11.00 -0.97 -4.75
CA GLU A 149 -12.36 -1.42 -4.46
C GLU A 149 -12.33 -2.81 -3.84
N TYR A 150 -12.77 -2.91 -2.59
CA TYR A 150 -12.90 -4.16 -1.86
C TYR A 150 -14.38 -4.54 -1.76
N THR A 151 -14.72 -5.76 -2.21
CA THR A 151 -16.07 -6.32 -2.08
C THR A 151 -16.02 -7.54 -1.16
N GLU A 152 -16.87 -7.54 -0.12
CA GLU A 152 -17.05 -8.66 0.80
C GLU A 152 -18.51 -9.13 0.84
N GLU A 153 -18.72 -10.42 1.04
CA GLU A 153 -20.03 -11.01 1.30
C GLU A 153 -20.18 -11.25 2.81
N ILE A 154 -21.28 -10.77 3.38
CA ILE A 154 -21.56 -10.83 4.82
C ILE A 154 -22.87 -11.59 5.02
N GLU A 155 -22.83 -12.68 5.80
CA GLU A 155 -24.05 -13.38 6.21
C GLU A 155 -24.88 -12.52 7.19
N ILE A 156 -26.17 -12.41 6.91
CA ILE A 156 -27.15 -11.79 7.80
C ILE A 156 -27.47 -12.80 8.90
N ILE A 157 -27.11 -12.47 10.15
CA ILE A 157 -27.58 -13.22 11.32
C ILE A 157 -29.10 -13.06 11.39
N SER A 158 -29.83 -14.08 10.94
CA SER A 158 -31.27 -14.01 10.74
C SER A 158 -32.10 -14.50 11.93
N LYS A 159 -31.50 -15.15 12.95
CA LYS A 159 -32.23 -15.60 14.15
C LYS A 159 -31.33 -15.99 15.32
N ILE A 160 -31.63 -15.46 16.51
CA ILE A 160 -31.24 -16.06 17.79
C ILE A 160 -32.45 -16.89 18.24
N GLN A 161 -32.32 -18.22 18.27
CA GLN A 161 -33.29 -19.07 18.96
C GLN A 161 -32.90 -19.14 20.43
N ILE A 162 -33.64 -18.42 21.29
CA ILE A 162 -33.57 -18.61 22.73
C ILE A 162 -34.48 -19.80 23.05
N THR A 163 -33.88 -20.92 23.45
CA THR A 163 -34.64 -22.05 24.01
C THR A 163 -34.81 -21.79 25.50
N GLU A 164 -36.02 -21.47 25.95
CA GLU A 164 -36.33 -21.47 27.38
C GLU A 164 -36.42 -22.93 27.85
N GLU A 165 -35.44 -23.39 28.63
CA GLU A 165 -35.55 -24.63 29.39
C GLU A 165 -36.45 -24.38 30.61
N PHE A 166 -37.74 -24.69 30.48
CA PHE A 166 -38.60 -24.84 31.64
C PHE A 166 -38.26 -26.17 32.33
N GLY A 167 -37.51 -26.11 33.42
CA GLY A 167 -37.30 -27.26 34.30
C GLY A 167 -38.65 -27.76 34.83
N SER A 168 -39.00 -28.99 34.49
CA SER A 168 -40.16 -29.69 35.07
C SER A 168 -39.86 -30.06 36.52
N HIS A 169 -40.32 -29.25 37.47
CA HIS A 169 -40.49 -29.70 38.85
C HIS A 169 -41.78 -30.53 38.94
N ASN A 170 -41.67 -31.83 38.70
CA ASN A 170 -42.61 -32.79 39.26
C ASN A 170 -42.30 -32.94 40.75
N GLU A 171 -42.83 -32.05 41.58
CA GLU A 171 -42.98 -32.36 43.00
C GLU A 171 -44.21 -33.27 43.15
N ASN A 172 -43.95 -34.53 43.51
CA ASN A 172 -44.97 -35.43 44.01
C ASN A 172 -45.54 -34.81 45.30
N LEU A 173 -46.77 -34.31 45.24
CA LEU A 173 -47.56 -34.01 46.42
C LEU A 173 -48.04 -35.34 47.04
N GLU A 174 -47.27 -35.85 47.99
CA GLU A 174 -47.80 -36.80 48.98
C GLU A 174 -48.73 -36.02 49.93
N VAL A 175 -50.01 -36.37 49.92
CA VAL A 175 -50.99 -35.88 50.89
C VAL A 175 -51.24 -37.01 51.88
N GLU A 176 -50.69 -36.92 53.09
CA GLU A 176 -51.19 -37.64 54.25
C GLU A 176 -52.38 -36.85 54.82
N VAL A 177 -53.61 -37.39 54.70
CA VAL A 177 -54.50 -37.93 55.77
C VAL A 177 -55.64 -38.69 55.11
#